data_AF-A0A3C0UI73-F1
#
_entry.id   AF-A0A3C0UI73-F1
#
_cell.length_a   1.000
_cell.length_b   1.000
_cell.length_c   1.000
_cell.angle_alpha   90.00
_cell.angle_beta   90.00
_cell.angle_gamma   90.00
#
_symmetry.space_group_name_H-M   'P 1'
#
loop_
_entity.id
_entity.type
_entity.pdbx_description
1 polymer ?
#
loop_
_entity_poly.entity_id
_entity_poly.type
_entity_poly.pdbx_seq_one_letter_code
_entity_poly.pdbx_strand_id
1 'polypeptide(L)'
;MLAPLGREIKDRSVRLWGGILGGILLTLLGLIIILVIMLHYPDILSFEVPMLYVSNSQHNFNHLSYAAMLIKAMFSTAMASLYGCTVKLQSVTGMPFWLCLLNAAIVALLFSQVGFANLVSTLYPLFGYIALLFTFALLWQLYRDKR
;
A
#
# COMPACT_ATOMS: atom_id res chain seq x y z
N MET A 1 -8.58 -2.79 5.83
CA MET A 1 -9.47 -2.98 6.99
C MET A 1 -9.81 -1.70 7.75
N LEU A 2 -9.11 -0.57 7.56
CA LEU A 2 -9.38 0.69 8.27
C LEU A 2 -10.45 1.59 7.61
N ALA A 3 -10.72 1.43 6.31
CA ALA A 3 -11.69 2.24 5.57
C ALA A 3 -13.13 2.25 6.16
N PRO A 4 -13.72 1.12 6.60
CA PRO A 4 -15.05 1.15 7.22
C PRO A 4 -15.05 1.75 8.63
N LEU A 5 -13.92 1.76 9.35
CA LEU A 5 -13.81 2.33 10.70
C LEU A 5 -14.11 3.84 10.71
N GLY A 6 -13.72 4.56 9.64
CA GLY A 6 -14.03 5.98 9.48
C GLY A 6 -15.54 6.29 9.42
N ARG A 7 -16.37 5.31 9.03
CA ARG A 7 -17.83 5.42 9.00
C ARG A 7 -18.47 5.29 10.39
N GLU A 8 -17.83 4.58 11.30
CA GLU A 8 -18.30 4.39 12.68
C GLU A 8 -17.98 5.58 13.60
N ILE A 9 -16.99 6.41 13.24
CA ILE A 9 -16.66 7.64 13.96
C ILE A 9 -17.77 8.67 13.74
N LYS A 10 -18.61 8.88 14.76
CA LYS A 10 -19.74 9.82 14.74
C LYS A 10 -19.30 11.28 14.63
N ASP A 11 -18.11 11.59 15.14
CA ASP A 11 -17.63 12.96 15.26
C ASP A 11 -16.92 13.45 13.99
N ARG A 12 -17.51 14.47 13.34
CA ARG A 12 -17.05 14.96 12.03
C ARG A 12 -15.66 15.61 12.11
N SER A 13 -15.38 16.32 13.20
CA SER A 13 -14.10 17.00 13.43
C SER A 13 -12.96 15.99 13.57
N VAL A 14 -13.17 14.93 14.35
CA VAL A 14 -12.17 13.86 14.55
C VAL A 14 -11.88 13.13 13.24
N ARG A 15 -12.91 12.86 12.43
CA ARG A 15 -12.74 12.23 11.11
C ARG A 15 -11.90 13.09 10.15
N LEU A 16 -12.15 14.40 10.12
CA LEU A 16 -11.40 15.34 9.27
C LEU A 16 -9.95 15.47 9.73
N TRP A 17 -9.72 15.72 11.01
CA TRP A 17 -8.36 15.87 11.56
C TRP A 17 -7.55 14.58 11.45
N GLY A 18 -8.16 13.42 11.67
CA GLY A 18 -7.51 12.12 11.48
C GLY A 18 -7.06 11.89 10.03
N GLY A 19 -7.89 12.28 9.05
CA GLY A 19 -7.53 12.22 7.64
C GLY A 19 -6.39 13.16 7.26
N ILE A 20 -6.44 14.42 7.74
CA ILE A 20 -5.40 15.42 7.47
C ILE A 20 -4.06 15.01 8.09
N LEU A 21 -4.06 14.64 9.38
CA LEU A 21 -2.84 14.22 10.07
C LEU A 21 -2.23 12.96 9.44
N GLY A 22 -3.06 11.97 9.09
CA GLY A 22 -2.61 10.77 8.39
C GLY A 22 -1.98 11.09 7.04
N GLY A 23 -2.61 11.98 6.24
CA GLY A 23 -2.09 12.42 4.95
C GLY A 23 -0.75 13.15 5.05
N ILE A 24 -0.63 14.08 6.01
CA ILE A 24 0.63 14.82 6.26
C ILE A 24 1.74 13.85 6.68
N LEU A 25 1.46 12.95 7.62
CA LEU A 25 2.44 11.99 8.11
C LEU A 25 2.94 11.06 7.00
N LEU A 26 2.03 10.53 6.17
CA LEU A 26 2.39 9.68 5.02
C LEU A 26 3.22 10.42 3.97
N THR A 27 2.86 11.68 3.68
CA THR A 27 3.61 12.52 2.73
C THR A 27 5.02 12.79 3.23
N LEU A 28 5.17 13.12 4.52
CA LEU A 28 6.46 13.37 5.14
C LEU A 28 7.34 12.12 5.12
N LEU A 29 6.77 10.95 5.43
CA LEU A 29 7.50 9.67 5.35
C LEU A 29 7.96 9.37 3.92
N GLY A 30 7.10 9.60 2.93
CA GLY A 30 7.45 9.42 1.51
C GLY A 30 8.58 10.35 1.06
N LEU A 31 8.56 11.61 1.51
CA LEU A 31 9.63 12.57 1.23
C LEU A 31 10.98 12.13 1.81
N ILE A 32 11.00 11.60 3.04
CA ILE A 32 12.23 11.08 3.64
C ILE A 32 12.80 9.92 2.82
N ILE A 33 11.95 8.99 2.38
CA ILE A 33 12.39 7.85 1.55
C ILE A 33 13.03 8.34 0.25
N ILE A 34 12.38 9.28 -0.44
CA ILE A 34 12.91 9.85 -1.68
C ILE A 34 14.24 10.57 -1.45
N LEU A 35 14.35 11.35 -0.36
CA LEU A 35 15.60 12.05 -0.01
C LEU A 35 16.75 11.06 0.21
N VAL A 36 16.51 9.97 0.94
CA VAL A 36 17.53 8.93 1.20
C VAL A 36 17.98 8.25 -0.09
N ILE A 37 17.04 7.96 -1.00
CA ILE A 37 17.35 7.39 -2.33
C ILE A 37 18.16 8.39 -3.18
N MET A 38 17.81 9.68 -3.15
CA MET A 38 18.56 10.70 -3.89
C MET A 38 20.01 10.84 -3.39
N LEU A 39 20.24 10.71 -2.07
CA LEU A 39 21.57 10.83 -1.47
C LEU A 39 22.54 9.68 -1.82
N HIS A 40 22.03 8.51 -2.18
CA HIS A 40 22.83 7.32 -2.51
C HIS A 40 22.81 6.99 -4.01
N TYR A 41 22.19 7.84 -4.83
CA TYR A 41 22.16 7.71 -6.30
C TYR A 41 23.60 7.72 -6.87
N PRO A 42 23.97 6.91 -7.89
CA PRO A 42 23.11 6.10 -8.79
C PRO A 42 23.01 4.60 -8.48
N ASP A 43 23.87 4.04 -7.63
CA ASP A 43 24.08 2.58 -7.57
C ASP A 43 22.92 1.77 -6.96
N ILE A 44 21.98 2.43 -6.28
CA ILE A 44 20.85 1.81 -5.57
C ILE A 44 19.61 1.51 -6.40
N LEU A 45 19.47 2.11 -7.60
CA LEU A 45 18.24 1.98 -8.39
C LEU A 45 18.11 0.64 -9.12
N SER A 46 19.21 -0.10 -9.24
CA SER A 46 19.24 -1.45 -9.81
C SER A 46 18.75 -2.52 -8.83
N PHE A 47 18.54 -2.18 -7.55
CA PHE A 47 18.02 -3.10 -6.54
C PHE A 47 16.49 -3.03 -6.45
N GLU A 48 15.85 -4.19 -6.28
CA GLU A 48 14.39 -4.29 -6.15
C GLU A 48 13.84 -3.56 -4.92
N VAL A 49 14.63 -3.49 -3.85
CA VAL A 49 14.27 -2.82 -2.59
C VAL A 49 15.43 -1.90 -2.15
N PRO A 50 15.50 -0.66 -2.69
CA PRO A 50 16.63 0.23 -2.46
C PRO A 50 16.93 0.51 -0.97
N MET A 51 15.88 0.66 -0.15
CA MET A 51 16.03 0.92 1.29
C MET A 51 16.64 -0.26 2.06
N LEU A 52 16.39 -1.50 1.61
CA LEU A 52 17.02 -2.69 2.19
C LEU A 52 18.51 -2.76 1.85
N TYR A 53 18.89 -2.27 0.67
CA TYR A 53 20.31 -2.14 0.32
C TYR A 53 21.00 -1.04 1.14
N VAL A 54 20.36 0.11 1.32
CA VAL A 54 20.88 1.20 2.17
C VAL A 54 21.07 0.74 3.62
N SER A 55 20.22 -0.16 4.14
CA SER A 55 20.44 -0.68 5.49
C SER A 55 21.66 -1.59 5.61
N ASN A 56 22.13 -2.17 4.50
CA ASN A 56 23.35 -2.99 4.44
C ASN A 56 24.64 -2.14 4.43
N SER A 57 24.58 -0.88 4.01
CA SER A 57 25.73 0.03 4.14
C SER A 57 25.95 0.51 5.58
N GLN A 58 24.98 0.25 6.47
CA GLN A 58 25.09 0.47 7.91
C GLN A 58 25.54 -0.80 8.64
N HIS A 59 25.88 -0.66 9.93
CA HIS A 59 26.31 -1.75 10.79
C HIS A 59 25.40 -2.99 10.67
N ASN A 60 25.98 -4.18 10.55
CA ASN A 60 25.33 -5.45 10.16
C ASN A 60 24.06 -5.82 10.98
N PHE A 61 23.99 -5.38 12.24
CA PHE A 61 22.83 -5.57 13.12
C PHE A 61 21.57 -4.80 12.66
N ASN A 62 21.76 -3.62 12.09
CA ASN A 62 20.66 -2.78 11.58
C ASN A 62 20.06 -3.38 10.31
N HIS A 63 20.88 -4.02 9.47
CA HIS A 63 20.40 -4.69 8.27
C HIS A 63 19.48 -5.87 8.59
N LEU A 64 19.90 -6.76 9.50
CA LEU A 64 19.11 -7.95 9.86
C LEU A 64 17.78 -7.58 10.53
N SER A 65 17.80 -6.58 11.43
CA SER A 65 16.59 -6.10 12.08
C SER A 65 15.62 -5.44 11.09
N TYR A 66 16.12 -4.63 10.15
CA TYR A 66 15.33 -4.03 9.09
C TYR A 66 14.72 -5.08 8.16
N ALA A 67 15.50 -6.07 7.71
CA ALA A 67 15.01 -7.17 6.89
C ALA A 67 13.89 -7.96 7.60
N ALA A 68 14.06 -8.27 8.89
CA ALA A 68 13.05 -8.95 9.68
C ALA A 68 11.76 -8.12 9.85
N MET A 69 11.88 -6.81 10.07
CA MET A 69 10.72 -5.90 10.11
C MET A 69 10.00 -5.84 8.77
N LEU A 70 10.76 -5.76 7.68
CA LEU A 70 10.23 -5.67 6.32
C LEU A 70 9.43 -6.93 5.96
N ILE A 71 9.97 -8.13 6.23
CA ILE A 71 9.25 -9.40 6.01
C ILE A 71 7.97 -9.45 6.85
N LYS A 72 8.04 -9.05 8.12
CA LYS A 72 6.85 -9.00 9.00
C LYS A 72 5.78 -8.04 8.48
N ALA A 73 6.16 -6.86 8.00
CA ALA A 73 5.25 -5.85 7.47
C ALA A 73 4.63 -6.28 6.12
N MET A 74 5.43 -6.89 5.24
CA MET A 74 4.93 -7.43 3.97
C MET A 74 3.96 -8.59 4.21
N PHE A 75 4.30 -9.51 5.11
CA PHE A 75 3.45 -10.65 5.44
C PHE A 75 2.10 -10.20 6.02
N SER A 76 2.09 -9.26 6.97
CA SER A 76 0.85 -8.76 7.55
C SER A 76 -0.04 -8.06 6.53
N THR A 77 0.56 -7.29 5.61
CA THR A 77 -0.16 -6.61 4.52
C THR A 77 -0.71 -7.60 3.50
N ALA A 78 0.06 -8.64 3.17
CA ALA A 78 -0.38 -9.72 2.28
C ALA A 78 -1.57 -10.48 2.89
N MET A 79 -1.49 -10.88 4.15
CA MET A 79 -2.59 -11.55 4.87
C MET A 79 -3.84 -10.68 4.94
N ALA A 80 -3.71 -9.39 5.27
CA ALA A 80 -4.84 -8.46 5.31
C ALA A 80 -5.50 -8.29 3.94
N SER A 81 -4.70 -8.23 2.87
CA SER A 81 -5.19 -8.07 1.48
C SER A 81 -5.82 -9.36 0.97
N LEU A 82 -5.23 -10.53 1.25
CA LEU A 82 -5.77 -11.84 0.89
C LEU A 82 -7.13 -12.08 1.54
N TYR A 83 -7.24 -11.83 2.85
CA TYR A 83 -8.51 -11.94 3.55
C TYR A 83 -9.55 -10.95 3.00
N GLY A 84 -9.16 -9.68 2.83
CA GLY A 84 -10.05 -8.65 2.27
C GLY A 84 -10.56 -8.98 0.86
N CYS A 85 -9.69 -9.53 0.01
CA CYS A 85 -10.03 -10.00 -1.32
C CYS A 85 -10.97 -11.20 -1.25
N THR A 86 -10.67 -12.18 -0.40
CA THR A 86 -11.46 -13.42 -0.24
C THR A 86 -12.88 -13.11 0.21
N VAL A 87 -13.06 -12.27 1.23
CA VAL A 87 -14.39 -11.86 1.72
C VAL A 87 -15.16 -11.10 0.64
N LYS A 88 -14.50 -10.18 -0.07
CA LYS A 88 -15.14 -9.44 -1.16
C LYS A 88 -15.55 -10.37 -2.31
N LEU A 89 -14.69 -11.32 -2.68
CA LEU A 89 -14.97 -12.29 -3.73
C LEU A 89 -16.13 -13.20 -3.34
N GLN A 90 -16.14 -13.71 -2.11
CA GLN A 90 -17.24 -14.49 -1.54
C GLN A 90 -18.57 -13.71 -1.60
N SER A 91 -18.57 -12.41 -1.27
CA SER A 91 -19.79 -11.60 -1.32
C SER A 91 -20.34 -11.40 -2.73
N VAL A 92 -19.48 -11.48 -3.76
CA VAL A 92 -19.86 -11.30 -5.16
C VAL A 92 -20.25 -12.63 -5.82
N THR A 93 -19.54 -13.72 -5.51
CA THR A 93 -19.73 -15.02 -6.17
C THR A 93 -20.64 -15.98 -5.40
N GLY A 94 -20.87 -15.75 -4.11
CA GLY A 94 -21.62 -16.67 -3.24
C GLY A 94 -20.91 -18.01 -2.94
N MET A 95 -19.66 -18.18 -3.39
CA MET A 95 -18.88 -19.41 -3.21
C MET A 95 -18.39 -19.58 -1.75
N PRO A 96 -18.08 -20.82 -1.31
CA PRO A 96 -17.51 -21.03 0.02
C PRO A 96 -16.14 -20.37 0.16
N PHE A 97 -15.85 -19.85 1.36
CA PHE A 97 -14.64 -19.09 1.68
C PHE A 97 -13.35 -19.80 1.24
N TRP A 98 -13.26 -21.11 1.44
CA TRP A 98 -12.07 -21.90 1.09
C TRP A 98 -11.75 -21.86 -0.41
N LEU A 99 -12.76 -21.93 -1.27
CA LEU A 99 -12.58 -21.86 -2.74
C LEU A 99 -12.15 -20.45 -3.17
N CYS A 100 -12.73 -19.40 -2.57
CA CYS A 100 -12.32 -18.02 -2.85
C CYS A 100 -10.87 -17.76 -2.40
N LEU A 101 -10.49 -18.30 -1.23
CA LEU A 101 -9.14 -18.15 -0.69
C LEU A 101 -8.11 -18.84 -1.59
N LEU A 102 -8.39 -20.07 -2.01
CA LEU A 102 -7.51 -20.84 -2.88
C LEU A 102 -7.33 -20.15 -4.23
N ASN A 103 -8.42 -19.67 -4.84
CA ASN A 103 -8.35 -18.92 -6.09
C ASN A 103 -7.53 -17.62 -5.94
N ALA A 104 -7.77 -16.83 -4.90
CA ALA A 104 -7.03 -15.60 -4.65
C ALA A 104 -5.53 -15.87 -4.43
N ALA A 105 -5.20 -16.94 -3.70
CA ALA A 105 -3.81 -17.35 -3.46
C ALA A 105 -3.12 -17.84 -4.74
N ILE A 106 -3.79 -18.63 -5.59
CA ILE A 106 -3.25 -19.09 -6.87
C ILE A 106 -2.96 -17.90 -7.79
N VAL A 107 -3.90 -16.97 -7.90
CA VAL A 107 -3.71 -15.75 -8.70
C VAL A 107 -2.52 -14.95 -8.15
N ALA A 108 -2.45 -14.75 -6.83
CA ALA A 108 -1.31 -14.05 -6.21
C ALA A 108 0.03 -14.74 -6.50
N LEU A 109 0.08 -16.07 -6.47
CA LEU A 109 1.28 -16.84 -6.81
C LEU A 109 1.70 -16.69 -8.27
N LEU A 110 0.74 -16.64 -9.21
CA LEU A 110 1.04 -16.41 -10.62
C LEU A 110 1.64 -15.00 -10.84
N PHE A 111 1.05 -13.98 -10.21
CA PHE A 111 1.57 -12.61 -10.28
C PHE A 111 2.92 -12.44 -9.58
N SER A 112 3.22 -13.25 -8.56
CA SER A 112 4.52 -13.22 -7.87
C SER A 112 5.71 -13.54 -8.77
N GLN A 113 5.50 -14.19 -9.93
CA GLN A 113 6.59 -14.58 -10.84
C GLN A 113 7.07 -13.45 -11.76
N VAL A 114 6.33 -12.33 -11.85
CA VAL A 114 6.60 -11.20 -12.77
C VAL A 114 7.79 -10.34 -12.30
N GLY A 115 8.28 -10.55 -11.07
CA GLY A 115 9.37 -9.79 -10.45
C GLY A 115 8.86 -8.54 -9.71
N PHE A 116 9.40 -8.27 -8.52
CA PHE A 116 8.87 -7.24 -7.62
C PHE A 116 8.99 -5.83 -8.23
N ALA A 117 10.16 -5.50 -8.77
CA ALA A 117 10.43 -4.18 -9.33
C ALA A 117 9.50 -3.85 -10.52
N ASN A 118 9.28 -4.82 -11.42
CA ASN A 118 8.40 -4.67 -12.58
C ASN A 118 6.93 -4.53 -12.16
N LEU A 119 6.51 -5.26 -11.11
CA LEU A 119 5.16 -5.17 -10.59
C LEU A 119 4.90 -3.80 -9.95
N VAL A 120 5.84 -3.27 -9.18
CA VAL A 120 5.72 -1.94 -8.56
C VAL A 120 5.76 -0.84 -9.62
N SER A 121 6.68 -0.90 -10.58
CA SER A 121 6.82 0.13 -11.63
C SER A 121 5.60 0.23 -12.55
N THR A 122 4.81 -0.84 -12.68
CA THR A 122 3.60 -0.86 -13.50
C THR A 122 2.34 -0.60 -12.69
N LEU A 123 2.14 -1.31 -11.57
CA LEU A 123 0.92 -1.20 -10.77
C LEU A 123 0.84 0.12 -9.99
N TYR A 124 1.94 0.62 -9.41
CA TYR A 124 1.85 1.82 -8.57
C TYR A 124 1.45 3.07 -9.37
N PRO A 125 2.00 3.32 -10.58
CA PRO A 125 1.50 4.40 -11.43
C PRO A 125 0.05 4.19 -11.85
N LEU A 126 -0.36 2.97 -12.20
CA LEU A 126 -1.74 2.66 -12.58
C LEU A 126 -2.73 2.98 -11.45
N PHE A 127 -2.46 2.49 -10.24
CA PHE A 127 -3.26 2.80 -9.06
C PHE A 127 -3.23 4.30 -8.73
N GLY A 128 -2.09 4.97 -8.92
CA GLY A 128 -1.95 6.41 -8.75
C GLY A 128 -2.89 7.19 -9.68
N TYR A 129 -2.93 6.85 -10.97
CA TYR A 129 -3.84 7.50 -11.92
C TYR A 129 -5.31 7.25 -11.60
N ILE A 130 -5.68 6.00 -11.24
CA ILE A 130 -7.05 5.68 -10.82
C ILE A 130 -7.43 6.48 -9.56
N ALA A 131 -6.55 6.54 -8.56
CA ALA A 131 -6.79 7.29 -7.33
C ALA A 131 -6.93 8.80 -7.58
N LEU A 132 -6.14 9.35 -8.50
CA LEU A 132 -6.21 10.76 -8.89
C LEU A 132 -7.53 11.07 -9.59
N LEU A 133 -7.95 10.23 -10.55
CA LEU A 133 -9.26 10.34 -11.20
C LEU A 133 -10.41 10.27 -10.18
N PHE A 134 -10.34 9.32 -9.24
CA PHE A 134 -11.36 9.15 -8.21
C PHE A 134 -11.43 10.37 -7.27
N THR A 135 -10.27 10.91 -6.88
CA THR A 135 -10.18 12.12 -6.05
C THR A 135 -10.74 13.35 -6.78
N PHE A 136 -10.43 13.51 -8.06
CA PHE A 136 -10.96 14.61 -8.88
C PHE A 136 -12.48 14.50 -9.06
N ALA A 137 -13.00 13.29 -9.28
CA ALA A 137 -14.43 13.04 -9.37
C ALA A 137 -15.18 13.40 -8.07
N LEU A 138 -14.61 13.05 -6.90
CA LEU A 138 -15.18 13.41 -5.61
C LEU A 138 -15.15 14.92 -5.35
N LEU A 139 -14.04 15.59 -5.70
CA LEU A 139 -13.94 17.06 -5.61
C LEU A 139 -14.96 17.76 -6.51
N TRP A 140 -15.15 17.26 -7.73
CA TRP A 140 -16.15 17.78 -8.67
C TRP A 140 -17.58 17.63 -8.13
N GLN A 141 -17.92 16.46 -7.58
CA GLN A 141 -19.21 16.23 -6.94
C GLN A 141 -19.43 17.16 -5.74
N LEU A 142 -18.41 17.35 -4.90
CA LEU A 142 -18.49 18.27 -3.76
C LEU A 142 -18.69 19.73 -4.20
N TYR A 143 -18.06 20.15 -5.29
CA TYR A 143 -18.25 21.50 -5.84
C TYR A 143 -19.66 21.68 -6.42
N ARG A 144 -20.23 20.63 -7.03
CA ARG A 144 -21.59 20.63 -7.58
C ARG A 144 -22.69 20.62 -6.51
N ASP A 145 -22.50 19.92 -5.41
CA ASP A 145 -23.46 19.83 -4.29
C ASP A 145 -23.53 21.12 -3.44
N LYS A 146 -22.56 22.03 -3.62
CA LYS A 146 -22.47 23.31 -2.91
C LYS A 146 -23.05 24.50 -3.70
N ARG A 147 -23.51 24.29 -4.94
CA ARG A 147 -24.24 25.26 -5.79
C ARG A 147 -25.71 24.88 -5.87
#